data_AF-A0A955D0A2-F1
#
_entry.id   AF-A0A955D0A2-F1
#
_cell.length_a   1.000
_cell.length_b   1.000
_cell.length_c   1.000
_cell.angle_alpha   90.00
_cell.angle_beta   90.00
_cell.angle_gamma   90.00
#
_symmetry.space_group_name_H-M   'P 1'
#
loop_
_entity.id
_entity.type
_entity.pdbx_description
1 polymer ?
#
loop_
_entity_poly.entity_id
_entity_poly.type
_entity_poly.pdbx_seq_one_letter_code
_entity_poly.pdbx_strand_id
1 'polypeptide(L)'
;MDPSPESLAARLACCSVADRHRLRSRLRGLTAGGGDARALHRLEADIAAAEQLHRRRAASVPQPVYPPELPVAQHREEIAAAIRAHQVVVVCGETGSGKTTQLPKICLEAGRGVDGFIGHTQPRRLAARSIAARVASELGGTLGGLVGYKIRFQDRMSPGTLIKVMTDGILLAETQRDRQLLQYDTLIVDEAHERSLNIDFLLGYLHQLLPRRPDLKLIITSATIDPIRFSRHFGDAPVIEVSGRTFPVEVRWRPVEGEESDEQDPTVLGGILDAVDELVALDRERSLPPGDILVFLSGEREIAETAEALRGRLAPGTELLPLFARLSNEEQDRVF
;
A
#
# COMPACT_ATOMS: atom_id res chain seq x y z
N MET A 1 -47.62 -5.26 -4.10
CA MET A 1 -47.46 -4.48 -5.34
C MET A 1 -46.21 -4.99 -6.04
N ASP A 2 -46.21 -5.09 -7.35
CA ASP A 2 -45.00 -5.48 -8.08
C ASP A 2 -43.99 -4.32 -8.07
N PRO A 3 -42.69 -4.60 -7.89
CA PRO A 3 -41.67 -3.56 -7.82
C PRO A 3 -41.53 -2.86 -9.17
N SER A 4 -41.63 -1.53 -9.17
CA SER A 4 -41.43 -0.74 -10.40
C SER A 4 -39.93 -0.71 -10.77
N PRO A 5 -39.58 -0.82 -12.06
CA PRO A 5 -38.19 -0.73 -12.51
C PRO A 5 -37.48 0.56 -12.07
N GLU A 6 -38.20 1.68 -12.01
CA GLU A 6 -37.67 2.96 -11.54
C GLU A 6 -37.30 2.93 -10.05
N SER A 7 -38.16 2.33 -9.21
CA SER A 7 -37.89 2.14 -7.79
C SER A 7 -36.66 1.26 -7.57
N LEU A 8 -36.55 0.15 -8.32
CA LEU A 8 -35.38 -0.72 -8.28
C LEU A 8 -34.10 0.00 -8.74
N ALA A 9 -34.18 0.85 -9.77
CA ALA A 9 -33.04 1.61 -10.26
C ALA A 9 -32.52 2.62 -9.24
N ALA A 10 -33.41 3.31 -8.51
CA ALA A 10 -33.05 4.26 -7.46
C ALA A 10 -32.32 3.58 -6.30
N ARG A 11 -32.80 2.40 -5.89
CA ARG A 11 -32.21 1.57 -4.82
C ARG A 11 -30.77 1.14 -5.08
N LEU A 12 -30.38 1.00 -6.35
CA LEU A 12 -28.99 0.67 -6.70
C LEU A 12 -27.99 1.67 -6.12
N ALA A 13 -28.36 2.94 -5.89
CA ALA A 13 -27.46 3.92 -5.28
C ALA A 13 -26.90 3.48 -3.91
N CYS A 14 -27.62 2.59 -3.19
CA CYS A 14 -27.27 2.05 -1.89
C CYS A 14 -26.47 0.73 -1.95
N CYS A 15 -25.92 0.38 -3.11
CA CYS A 15 -25.12 -0.83 -3.33
C CYS A 15 -23.66 -0.49 -3.69
N SER A 16 -22.77 -1.47 -3.54
CA SER A 16 -21.37 -1.36 -3.99
C SER A 16 -21.28 -1.05 -5.50
N VAL A 17 -20.14 -0.53 -5.97
CA VAL A 17 -19.91 -0.25 -7.41
C VAL A 17 -20.10 -1.51 -8.26
N ALA A 18 -19.53 -2.64 -7.83
CA ALA A 18 -19.66 -3.90 -8.54
C ALA A 18 -21.12 -4.39 -8.60
N ASP A 19 -21.85 -4.33 -7.48
CA ASP A 19 -23.25 -4.74 -7.44
C ASP A 19 -24.13 -3.79 -8.27
N ARG A 20 -23.90 -2.48 -8.19
CA ARG A 20 -24.57 -1.47 -9.01
C ARG A 20 -24.46 -1.80 -10.49
N HIS A 21 -23.25 -2.09 -10.95
CA HIS A 21 -23.01 -2.40 -12.36
C HIS A 21 -23.73 -3.70 -12.78
N ARG A 22 -23.55 -4.79 -12.01
CA ARG A 22 -24.17 -6.09 -12.29
C ARG A 22 -25.69 -6.02 -12.29
N LEU A 23 -26.29 -5.43 -11.25
CA LEU A 23 -27.73 -5.37 -11.04
C LEU A 23 -28.40 -4.40 -12.02
N ARG A 24 -27.76 -3.28 -12.37
CA ARG A 24 -28.25 -2.36 -13.41
C ARG A 24 -28.31 -3.03 -14.78
N SER A 25 -27.30 -3.84 -15.14
CA SER A 25 -27.31 -4.61 -16.38
C SER A 25 -28.47 -5.61 -16.43
N ARG A 26 -28.74 -6.32 -15.32
CA ARG A 26 -29.89 -7.23 -15.21
C ARG A 26 -31.23 -6.50 -15.32
N LEU A 27 -31.36 -5.36 -14.65
CA LEU A 27 -32.58 -4.54 -14.71
C LEU A 27 -32.90 -4.08 -16.14
N ARG A 28 -31.88 -3.61 -16.88
CA ARG A 28 -32.02 -3.22 -18.30
C ARG A 28 -32.45 -4.39 -19.18
N GLY A 29 -31.90 -5.59 -18.94
CA GLY A 29 -32.30 -6.80 -19.66
C GLY A 29 -33.77 -7.17 -19.43
N LEU A 30 -34.24 -7.13 -18.18
CA LEU A 30 -35.62 -7.47 -17.83
C LEU A 30 -36.65 -6.47 -18.35
N THR A 31 -36.29 -5.19 -18.39
CA THR A 31 -37.17 -4.12 -18.92
C THR A 31 -37.28 -4.19 -20.45
N ALA A 32 -36.21 -4.55 -21.16
CA ALA A 32 -36.24 -4.74 -22.61
C ALA A 32 -36.98 -6.02 -23.05
N GLY A 33 -37.01 -7.07 -22.21
CA GLY A 33 -37.58 -8.38 -22.53
C GLY A 33 -39.05 -8.60 -22.20
N GLY A 34 -39.81 -7.57 -21.82
CA GLY A 34 -41.24 -7.70 -21.53
C GLY A 34 -41.62 -8.15 -20.12
N GLY A 35 -40.74 -7.92 -19.12
CA GLY A 35 -41.10 -7.89 -17.69
C GLY A 35 -41.72 -9.17 -17.10
N ASP A 36 -40.92 -10.20 -16.86
CA ASP A 36 -41.33 -11.31 -15.98
C ASP A 36 -41.39 -10.82 -14.52
N ALA A 37 -42.61 -10.74 -13.95
CA ALA A 37 -42.83 -10.33 -12.56
C ALA A 37 -42.03 -11.17 -11.56
N ARG A 38 -41.86 -12.48 -11.81
CA ARG A 38 -41.04 -13.35 -10.94
C ARG A 38 -39.56 -12.96 -11.01
N ALA A 39 -39.06 -12.62 -12.19
CA ALA A 39 -37.68 -12.17 -12.35
C ALA A 39 -37.43 -10.80 -11.69
N LEU A 40 -38.42 -9.89 -11.74
CA LEU A 40 -38.36 -8.62 -11.03
C LEU A 40 -38.34 -8.80 -9.51
N HIS A 41 -39.18 -9.69 -8.95
CA HIS A 41 -39.14 -10.03 -7.52
C HIS A 41 -37.80 -10.65 -7.09
N ARG A 42 -37.19 -11.51 -7.92
CA ARG A 42 -35.84 -12.03 -7.64
C ARG A 42 -34.78 -10.93 -7.67
N LEU A 43 -34.86 -10.02 -8.64
CA LEU A 43 -33.94 -8.88 -8.72
C LEU A 43 -34.08 -7.96 -7.52
N GLU A 44 -35.31 -7.73 -7.04
CA GLU A 44 -35.56 -6.96 -5.83
C GLU A 44 -34.90 -7.60 -4.59
N ALA A 45 -35.01 -8.93 -4.44
CA ALA A 45 -34.34 -9.66 -3.37
C ALA A 45 -32.81 -9.56 -3.47
N ASP A 46 -32.25 -9.66 -4.68
CA ASP A 46 -30.81 -9.50 -4.92
C ASP A 46 -30.33 -8.07 -4.59
N ILE A 47 -31.14 -7.04 -4.90
CA ILE A 47 -30.87 -5.65 -4.53
C ILE A 47 -30.90 -5.50 -3.00
N ALA A 48 -31.92 -6.04 -2.33
CA ALA A 48 -32.03 -5.97 -0.87
C ALA A 48 -30.82 -6.63 -0.17
N ALA A 49 -30.35 -7.77 -0.68
CA ALA A 49 -29.16 -8.44 -0.18
C ALA A 49 -27.89 -7.58 -0.38
N ALA A 50 -27.74 -6.96 -1.55
CA ALA A 50 -26.62 -6.05 -1.84
C ALA A 50 -26.63 -4.80 -0.95
N GLU A 51 -27.79 -4.18 -0.73
CA GLU A 51 -27.98 -3.06 0.20
C GLU A 51 -27.64 -3.45 1.64
N GLN A 52 -28.02 -4.65 2.07
CA GLN A 52 -27.70 -5.15 3.41
C GLN A 52 -26.20 -5.37 3.57
N LEU A 53 -25.53 -5.94 2.55
CA LEU A 53 -24.08 -6.12 2.56
C LEU A 53 -23.35 -4.76 2.61
N HIS A 54 -23.77 -3.81 1.79
CA HIS A 54 -23.22 -2.44 1.77
C HIS A 54 -23.38 -1.75 3.13
N ARG A 55 -24.56 -1.81 3.75
CA ARG A 55 -24.80 -1.28 5.11
C ARG A 55 -23.91 -1.94 6.15
N ARG A 56 -23.71 -3.26 6.08
CA ARG A 56 -22.79 -3.98 6.99
C ARG A 56 -21.35 -3.52 6.81
N ARG A 57 -20.90 -3.31 5.56
CA ARG A 57 -19.56 -2.75 5.27
C ARG A 57 -19.42 -1.35 5.85
N ALA A 58 -20.40 -0.46 5.62
CA ALA A 58 -20.40 0.89 6.17
C ALA A 58 -20.32 0.90 7.71
N ALA A 59 -21.08 0.02 8.37
CA ALA A 59 -21.07 -0.11 9.83
C ALA A 59 -19.77 -0.72 10.39
N SER A 60 -18.98 -1.43 9.56
CA SER A 60 -17.71 -2.02 9.95
C SER A 60 -16.49 -1.09 9.83
N VAL A 61 -16.67 0.11 9.28
CA VAL A 61 -15.57 1.08 9.14
C VAL A 61 -15.10 1.51 10.53
N PRO A 62 -13.85 1.20 10.92
CA PRO A 62 -13.32 1.62 12.22
C PRO A 62 -13.05 3.12 12.22
N GLN A 63 -13.06 3.75 13.40
CA GLN A 63 -12.52 5.11 13.54
C GLN A 63 -10.99 5.02 13.62
N PRO A 64 -10.24 5.56 12.64
CA PRO A 64 -8.80 5.47 12.67
C PRO A 64 -8.19 6.42 13.71
N VAL A 65 -7.18 5.94 14.44
CA VAL A 65 -6.36 6.74 15.35
C VAL A 65 -5.04 7.05 14.67
N TYR A 66 -4.56 8.29 14.76
CA TYR A 66 -3.35 8.74 14.09
C TYR A 66 -2.27 9.08 15.13
N PRO A 67 -1.05 8.53 14.99
CA PRO A 67 0.07 8.90 15.85
C PRO A 67 0.48 10.37 15.55
N PRO A 68 0.38 11.29 16.53
CA PRO A 68 0.62 12.72 16.32
C PRO A 68 2.07 13.05 15.91
N GLU A 69 3.01 12.17 16.22
CA GLU A 69 4.41 12.28 15.87
C GLU A 69 4.70 12.10 14.37
N LEU A 70 3.81 11.43 13.63
CA LEU A 70 3.98 11.20 12.20
C LEU A 70 3.64 12.46 11.40
N PRO A 71 4.52 12.93 10.50
CA PRO A 71 4.25 14.14 9.70
C PRO A 71 2.93 14.11 8.92
N VAL A 72 2.59 12.97 8.32
CA VAL A 72 1.33 12.84 7.56
C VAL A 72 0.08 13.04 8.43
N ALA A 73 0.14 12.76 9.73
CA ALA A 73 -0.98 12.95 10.63
C ALA A 73 -1.34 14.44 10.79
N GLN A 74 -0.36 15.33 10.67
CA GLN A 74 -0.57 16.78 10.74
C GLN A 74 -1.30 17.32 9.51
N HIS A 75 -1.15 16.64 8.36
CA HIS A 75 -1.84 16.96 7.10
C HIS A 75 -3.13 16.16 6.89
N ARG A 76 -3.60 15.40 7.91
CA ARG A 76 -4.75 14.49 7.79
C ARG A 76 -5.99 15.17 7.21
N GLU A 77 -6.36 16.32 7.78
CA GLU A 77 -7.59 17.03 7.40
C GLU A 77 -7.51 17.58 5.98
N GLU A 78 -6.35 18.13 5.61
CA GLU A 78 -6.04 18.62 4.26
C GLU A 78 -6.15 17.48 3.23
N ILE A 79 -5.50 16.34 3.51
CA ILE A 79 -5.51 15.16 2.64
C ILE A 79 -6.94 14.61 2.52
N ALA A 80 -7.68 14.47 3.62
CA ALA A 80 -9.05 13.98 3.60
C ALA A 80 -9.97 14.91 2.80
N ALA A 81 -9.81 16.23 2.94
CA ALA A 81 -10.55 17.22 2.17
C ALA A 81 -10.23 17.13 0.67
N ALA A 82 -8.96 17.01 0.31
CA ALA A 82 -8.53 16.84 -1.08
C ALA A 82 -9.10 15.56 -1.70
N ILE A 83 -9.06 14.43 -0.99
CA ILE A 83 -9.62 13.14 -1.45
C ILE A 83 -11.12 13.25 -1.71
N ARG A 84 -11.87 13.98 -0.84
CA ARG A 84 -13.30 14.21 -1.06
C ARG A 84 -13.53 15.06 -2.31
N ALA A 85 -12.81 16.18 -2.44
CA ALA A 85 -13.04 17.17 -3.49
C ALA A 85 -12.52 16.77 -4.88
N HIS A 86 -11.42 16.01 -4.98
CA HIS A 86 -10.74 15.74 -6.24
C HIS A 86 -10.74 14.24 -6.57
N GLN A 87 -10.81 13.90 -7.86
CA GLN A 87 -10.76 12.50 -8.28
C GLN A 87 -9.35 11.91 -8.11
N VAL A 88 -8.33 12.71 -8.40
CA VAL A 88 -6.91 12.35 -8.26
C VAL A 88 -6.24 13.29 -7.25
N VAL A 89 -5.42 12.75 -6.37
CA VAL A 89 -4.59 13.50 -5.42
C VAL A 89 -3.18 12.95 -5.43
N VAL A 90 -2.18 13.82 -5.48
CA VAL A 90 -0.76 13.45 -5.36
C VAL A 90 -0.29 13.80 -3.95
N VAL A 91 0.26 12.84 -3.23
CA VAL A 91 0.79 13.05 -1.88
C VAL A 91 2.29 12.75 -1.89
N CYS A 92 3.10 13.79 -1.73
CA CYS A 92 4.55 13.70 -1.72
C CYS A 92 5.11 13.83 -0.32
N GLY A 93 6.28 13.26 -0.08
CA GLY A 93 6.99 13.40 1.18
C GLY A 93 8.05 12.33 1.36
N GLU A 94 9.06 12.58 2.18
CA GLU A 94 10.18 11.65 2.37
C GLU A 94 9.73 10.30 2.95
N THR A 95 10.58 9.27 2.81
CA THR A 95 10.39 8.00 3.52
C THR A 95 10.32 8.25 5.03
N GLY A 96 9.54 7.44 5.75
CA GLY A 96 9.32 7.65 7.18
C GLY A 96 8.29 8.73 7.56
N SER A 97 7.74 9.50 6.61
CA SER A 97 6.67 10.48 6.92
C SER A 97 5.30 9.85 7.26
N GLY A 98 5.18 8.52 7.13
CA GLY A 98 3.97 7.76 7.47
C GLY A 98 2.95 7.59 6.33
N LYS A 99 3.21 8.11 5.12
CA LYS A 99 2.26 8.07 3.98
C LYS A 99 1.66 6.68 3.77
N THR A 100 2.51 5.68 3.61
CA THR A 100 2.13 4.30 3.31
C THR A 100 1.18 3.70 4.35
N THR A 101 1.38 3.93 5.65
CA THR A 101 0.53 3.34 6.69
C THR A 101 -0.71 4.18 7.00
N GLN A 102 -0.64 5.51 6.83
CA GLN A 102 -1.72 6.40 7.23
C GLN A 102 -2.70 6.75 6.10
N LEU A 103 -2.27 6.83 4.84
CA LEU A 103 -3.17 7.16 3.72
C LEU A 103 -4.38 6.24 3.56
N PRO A 104 -4.27 4.89 3.66
CA PRO A 104 -5.46 4.04 3.59
C PRO A 104 -6.45 4.32 4.73
N LYS A 105 -5.96 4.70 5.92
CA LYS A 105 -6.79 5.12 7.06
C LYS A 105 -7.49 6.45 6.77
N ILE A 106 -6.77 7.43 6.22
CA ILE A 106 -7.33 8.72 5.79
C ILE A 106 -8.40 8.51 4.71
N CYS A 107 -8.21 7.55 3.81
CA CYS A 107 -9.24 7.19 2.83
C CYS A 107 -10.52 6.67 3.49
N LEU A 108 -10.42 5.81 4.52
CA LEU A 108 -11.59 5.38 5.30
C LEU A 108 -12.32 6.56 5.94
N GLU A 109 -11.59 7.49 6.56
CA GLU A 109 -12.15 8.72 7.14
C GLU A 109 -12.82 9.61 6.08
N ALA A 110 -12.29 9.64 4.85
CA ALA A 110 -12.89 10.32 3.71
C ALA A 110 -14.11 9.59 3.11
N GLY A 111 -14.59 8.50 3.75
CA GLY A 111 -15.76 7.72 3.33
C GLY A 111 -15.48 6.72 2.21
N ARG A 112 -14.22 6.32 2.03
CA ARG A 112 -13.82 5.31 1.03
C ARG A 112 -13.76 3.90 1.65
N GLY A 113 -13.67 2.86 0.81
CA GLY A 113 -13.58 1.46 1.25
C GLY A 113 -14.93 0.77 1.48
N VAL A 114 -16.04 1.50 1.31
CA VAL A 114 -17.41 1.00 1.52
C VAL A 114 -18.04 0.58 0.20
N ASP A 115 -17.91 1.42 -0.83
CA ASP A 115 -18.46 1.23 -2.18
C ASP A 115 -17.65 0.21 -2.99
N GLY A 116 -16.41 -0.04 -2.59
CA GLY A 116 -15.48 -1.05 -3.07
C GLY A 116 -14.29 -1.14 -2.12
N PHE A 117 -13.25 -1.88 -2.47
CA PHE A 117 -12.01 -1.85 -1.69
C PHE A 117 -11.24 -0.53 -1.89
N ILE A 118 -10.50 -0.13 -0.86
CA ILE A 118 -9.31 0.69 -1.03
C ILE A 118 -8.18 -0.27 -1.44
N GLY A 119 -7.80 -0.23 -2.72
CA GLY A 119 -6.67 -1.00 -3.23
C GLY A 119 -5.38 -0.21 -3.06
N HIS A 120 -4.45 -0.70 -2.25
CA HIS A 120 -3.17 -0.04 -1.99
C HIS A 120 -2.05 -0.87 -2.61
N THR A 121 -1.43 -0.36 -3.68
CA THR A 121 -0.33 -1.05 -4.33
C THR A 121 1.00 -0.73 -3.68
N GLN A 122 1.90 -1.70 -3.66
CA GLN A 122 3.27 -1.55 -3.17
C GLN A 122 4.19 -2.47 -4.01
N PRO A 123 5.22 -1.93 -4.70
CA PRO A 123 6.09 -2.73 -5.58
C PRO A 123 6.74 -3.94 -4.92
N ARG A 124 7.09 -3.85 -3.64
CA ARG A 124 7.79 -4.91 -2.91
C ARG A 124 6.82 -5.83 -2.16
N ARG A 125 6.94 -7.15 -2.37
CA ARG A 125 6.06 -8.16 -1.73
C ARG A 125 6.11 -8.15 -0.20
N LEU A 126 7.31 -8.09 0.36
CA LEU A 126 7.50 -8.05 1.82
C LEU A 126 6.89 -6.77 2.40
N ALA A 127 7.15 -5.63 1.78
CA ALA A 127 6.57 -4.36 2.19
C ALA A 127 5.03 -4.43 2.14
N ALA A 128 4.42 -4.92 1.06
CA ALA A 128 2.97 -5.05 0.94
C ALA A 128 2.35 -5.86 2.10
N ARG A 129 3.02 -6.96 2.51
CA ARG A 129 2.57 -7.79 3.64
C ARG A 129 2.75 -7.09 4.99
N SER A 130 3.93 -6.50 5.23
CA SER A 130 4.24 -5.79 6.48
C SER A 130 3.34 -4.57 6.67
N ILE A 131 3.09 -3.79 5.61
CA ILE A 131 2.15 -2.67 5.61
C ILE A 131 0.75 -3.14 5.95
N ALA A 132 0.26 -4.21 5.33
CA ALA A 132 -1.07 -4.74 5.63
C ALA A 132 -1.19 -5.18 7.09
N ALA A 133 -0.17 -5.85 7.64
CA ALA A 133 -0.12 -6.25 9.04
C ALA A 133 -0.14 -5.04 9.98
N ARG A 134 0.68 -4.02 9.68
CA ARG A 134 0.75 -2.78 10.46
C ARG A 134 -0.56 -2.01 10.45
N VAL A 135 -1.16 -1.80 9.28
CA VAL A 135 -2.45 -1.09 9.15
C VAL A 135 -3.58 -1.88 9.83
N ALA A 136 -3.57 -3.22 9.76
CA ALA A 136 -4.53 -4.04 10.49
C ALA A 136 -4.43 -3.82 12.02
N SER A 137 -3.20 -3.85 12.55
CA SER A 137 -2.93 -3.62 13.97
C SER A 137 -3.33 -2.22 14.42
N GLU A 138 -2.99 -1.18 13.66
CA GLU A 138 -3.36 0.21 13.96
C GLU A 138 -4.87 0.47 13.92
N LEU A 139 -5.63 -0.34 13.17
CA LEU A 139 -7.10 -0.30 13.14
C LEU A 139 -7.74 -1.23 14.19
N GLY A 140 -6.95 -1.82 15.09
CA GLY A 140 -7.43 -2.70 16.16
C GLY A 140 -7.92 -4.07 15.68
N GLY A 141 -7.52 -4.49 14.48
CA GLY A 141 -7.96 -5.74 13.85
C GLY A 141 -6.83 -6.73 13.61
N THR A 142 -7.18 -7.88 13.03
CA THR A 142 -6.24 -8.91 12.60
C THR A 142 -6.07 -8.92 11.09
N LEU A 143 -4.87 -9.29 10.62
CA LEU A 143 -4.58 -9.42 9.19
C LEU A 143 -5.48 -10.47 8.53
N GLY A 144 -6.15 -10.07 7.45
CA GLY A 144 -7.18 -10.84 6.75
C GLY A 144 -8.61 -10.47 7.13
N GLY A 145 -8.81 -9.68 8.20
CA GLY A 145 -10.10 -9.10 8.58
C GLY A 145 -10.42 -7.85 7.76
N LEU A 146 -10.47 -6.68 8.42
CA LEU A 146 -10.72 -5.38 7.79
C LEU A 146 -9.62 -4.96 6.80
N VAL A 147 -8.39 -5.42 7.03
CA VAL A 147 -7.24 -5.20 6.16
C VAL A 147 -6.71 -6.56 5.75
N GLY A 148 -6.54 -6.77 4.45
CA GLY A 148 -5.98 -7.98 3.89
C GLY A 148 -4.92 -7.65 2.86
N TYR A 149 -4.23 -8.68 2.37
CA TYR A 149 -3.26 -8.52 1.30
C TYR A 149 -3.37 -9.58 0.23
N LYS A 150 -2.89 -9.22 -0.97
CA LYS A 150 -2.76 -10.14 -2.09
C LYS A 150 -1.45 -9.91 -2.83
N ILE A 151 -0.58 -10.91 -2.77
CA ILE A 151 0.67 -10.96 -3.53
C ILE A 151 0.68 -12.23 -4.38
N ARG A 152 1.71 -12.41 -5.22
CA ARG A 152 1.81 -13.63 -6.02
C ARG A 152 1.83 -14.86 -5.11
N PHE A 153 0.93 -15.81 -5.38
CA PHE A 153 0.74 -17.07 -4.64
C PHE A 153 0.19 -16.96 -3.21
N GLN A 154 -0.12 -15.77 -2.70
CA GLN A 154 -0.71 -15.60 -1.37
C GLN A 154 -1.87 -14.60 -1.43
N ASP A 155 -3.03 -15.03 -0.95
CA ASP A 155 -4.23 -14.21 -0.86
C ASP A 155 -4.82 -14.38 0.55
N ARG A 156 -4.74 -13.33 1.36
CA ARG A 156 -5.24 -13.31 2.74
C ARG A 156 -6.23 -12.17 2.90
N MET A 157 -7.47 -12.48 2.53
CA MET A 157 -8.59 -11.55 2.48
C MET A 157 -9.82 -12.21 3.11
N SER A 158 -10.80 -11.41 3.53
CA SER A 158 -12.12 -11.88 3.93
C SER A 158 -13.22 -11.08 3.22
N PRO A 159 -14.48 -11.55 3.24
CA PRO A 159 -15.61 -10.76 2.73
C PRO A 159 -15.76 -9.39 3.43
N GLY A 160 -15.24 -9.26 4.66
CA GLY A 160 -15.26 -8.02 5.45
C GLY A 160 -14.11 -7.06 5.17
N THR A 161 -13.16 -7.41 4.30
CA THR A 161 -12.01 -6.55 4.02
C THR A 161 -12.44 -5.23 3.38
N LEU A 162 -11.88 -4.12 3.85
CA LEU A 162 -12.08 -2.77 3.33
C LEU A 162 -10.83 -2.29 2.60
N ILE A 163 -9.64 -2.61 3.14
CA ILE A 163 -8.34 -2.25 2.57
C ILE A 163 -7.65 -3.51 2.06
N LYS A 164 -7.31 -3.52 0.76
CA LYS A 164 -6.54 -4.57 0.11
C LYS A 164 -5.17 -4.03 -0.24
N VAL A 165 -4.13 -4.45 0.48
CA VAL A 165 -2.75 -4.16 0.09
C VAL A 165 -2.27 -5.20 -0.92
N MET A 166 -1.60 -4.80 -1.98
CA MET A 166 -1.18 -5.73 -3.03
C MET A 166 0.07 -5.26 -3.74
N THR A 167 0.72 -6.14 -4.48
CA THR A 167 1.76 -5.68 -5.42
C THR A 167 1.16 -5.07 -6.68
N ASP A 168 1.87 -4.15 -7.32
CA ASP A 168 1.44 -3.51 -8.57
C ASP A 168 1.08 -4.55 -9.64
N GLY A 169 1.88 -5.61 -9.76
CA GLY A 169 1.64 -6.70 -10.72
C GLY A 169 0.34 -7.48 -10.46
N ILE A 170 -0.17 -7.50 -9.22
CA ILE A 170 -1.47 -8.11 -8.90
C ILE A 170 -2.60 -7.20 -9.40
N LEU A 171 -2.53 -5.89 -9.14
CA LEU A 171 -3.54 -4.97 -9.66
C LEU A 171 -3.53 -4.95 -11.19
N LEU A 172 -2.35 -4.91 -11.81
CA LEU A 172 -2.20 -4.97 -13.26
C LEU A 172 -2.79 -6.27 -13.83
N ALA A 173 -2.56 -7.43 -13.20
CA ALA A 173 -3.17 -8.69 -13.63
C ALA A 173 -4.71 -8.66 -13.50
N GLU A 174 -5.25 -7.99 -12.48
CA GLU A 174 -6.69 -7.85 -12.30
C GLU A 174 -7.35 -6.99 -13.39
N THR A 175 -6.64 -6.01 -13.98
CA THR A 175 -7.15 -5.23 -15.12
C THR A 175 -7.53 -6.08 -16.34
N GLN A 176 -6.94 -7.27 -16.50
CA GLN A 176 -7.23 -8.17 -17.60
C GLN A 176 -8.61 -8.82 -17.48
N ARG A 177 -9.06 -9.07 -16.25
CA ARG A 177 -10.34 -9.73 -15.94
C ARG A 177 -11.43 -8.72 -15.61
N ASP A 178 -11.07 -7.68 -14.87
CA ASP A 178 -11.94 -6.58 -14.48
C ASP A 178 -11.40 -5.28 -15.10
N ARG A 179 -11.74 -5.06 -16.37
CA ARG A 179 -11.30 -3.89 -17.14
C ARG A 179 -11.85 -2.56 -16.63
N GLN A 180 -12.77 -2.59 -15.68
CA GLN A 180 -13.28 -1.38 -15.07
C GLN A 180 -12.79 -1.24 -13.64
N LEU A 181 -12.14 -2.25 -13.05
CA LEU A 181 -11.72 -2.28 -11.65
C LEU A 181 -12.92 -2.00 -10.71
N LEU A 182 -14.08 -2.63 -10.99
CA LEU A 182 -15.35 -2.40 -10.28
C LEU A 182 -15.32 -2.85 -8.82
N GLN A 183 -14.40 -3.74 -8.44
CA GLN A 183 -14.20 -4.13 -7.05
C GLN A 183 -13.58 -3.00 -6.20
N TYR A 184 -13.04 -1.95 -6.81
CA TYR A 184 -12.39 -0.83 -6.12
C TYR A 184 -13.21 0.45 -6.22
N ASP A 185 -13.29 1.16 -5.11
CA ASP A 185 -13.73 2.55 -5.10
C ASP A 185 -12.52 3.51 -5.05
N THR A 186 -11.38 3.05 -4.54
CA THR A 186 -10.20 3.88 -4.33
C THR A 186 -8.95 3.07 -4.62
N LEU A 187 -8.00 3.68 -5.31
CA LEU A 187 -6.68 3.12 -5.52
C LEU A 187 -5.62 4.06 -4.96
N ILE A 188 -4.68 3.51 -4.20
CA ILE A 188 -3.45 4.16 -3.77
C ILE A 188 -2.33 3.49 -4.54
N VAL A 189 -1.68 4.24 -5.43
CA VAL A 189 -0.45 3.81 -6.11
C VAL A 189 0.72 4.34 -5.29
N ASP A 190 1.27 3.48 -4.44
CA ASP A 190 2.36 3.84 -3.52
C ASP A 190 3.71 3.72 -4.20
N GLU A 191 4.71 4.45 -3.70
CA GLU A 191 6.09 4.39 -4.19
C GLU A 191 6.17 4.60 -5.72
N ALA A 192 5.36 5.49 -6.30
CA ALA A 192 5.32 5.71 -7.75
C ALA A 192 6.66 6.22 -8.33
N HIS A 193 7.61 6.56 -7.46
CA HIS A 193 8.98 6.88 -7.82
C HIS A 193 9.86 5.67 -8.15
N GLU A 194 9.45 4.43 -7.83
CA GLU A 194 10.22 3.22 -8.12
C GLU A 194 10.32 2.87 -9.61
N ARG A 195 9.79 3.71 -10.53
CA ARG A 195 9.89 3.62 -12.00
C ARG A 195 9.88 2.18 -12.54
N SER A 196 9.00 1.35 -11.98
CA SER A 196 8.84 -0.02 -12.43
C SER A 196 7.90 -0.03 -13.64
N LEU A 197 8.14 -0.94 -14.59
CA LEU A 197 7.26 -1.10 -15.75
C LEU A 197 5.79 -1.32 -15.33
N ASN A 198 5.57 -2.06 -14.23
CA ASN A 198 4.22 -2.32 -13.73
C ASN A 198 3.52 -1.03 -13.30
N ILE A 199 4.22 -0.13 -12.60
CA ILE A 199 3.68 1.17 -12.17
C ILE A 199 3.39 2.03 -13.40
N ASP A 200 4.32 2.13 -14.35
CA ASP A 200 4.14 2.95 -15.55
C ASP A 200 2.92 2.48 -16.39
N PHE A 201 2.79 1.17 -16.61
CA PHE A 201 1.62 0.60 -17.29
C PHE A 201 0.33 0.84 -16.50
N LEU A 202 0.36 0.68 -15.19
CA LEU A 202 -0.80 0.91 -14.33
C LEU A 202 -1.25 2.37 -14.39
N LEU A 203 -0.32 3.33 -14.29
CA LEU A 203 -0.64 4.76 -14.38
C LEU A 203 -1.22 5.12 -15.76
N GLY A 204 -0.63 4.61 -16.84
CA GLY A 204 -1.17 4.80 -18.20
C GLY A 204 -2.56 4.19 -18.38
N TYR A 205 -2.81 3.02 -17.80
CA TYR A 205 -4.12 2.38 -17.79
C TYR A 205 -5.16 3.19 -16.99
N LEU A 206 -4.79 3.65 -15.78
CA LEU A 206 -5.65 4.44 -14.92
C LEU A 206 -6.00 5.79 -15.55
N HIS A 207 -5.05 6.45 -16.21
CA HIS A 207 -5.31 7.69 -16.96
C HIS A 207 -6.43 7.52 -18.00
N GLN A 208 -6.51 6.35 -18.67
CA GLN A 208 -7.59 6.05 -19.61
C GLN A 208 -8.90 5.62 -18.94
N LEU A 209 -8.82 5.01 -17.75
CA LEU A 209 -9.97 4.49 -17.02
C LEU A 209 -10.74 5.59 -16.29
N LEU A 210 -10.04 6.53 -15.64
CA LEU A 210 -10.65 7.55 -14.77
C LEU A 210 -11.76 8.37 -15.43
N PRO A 211 -11.67 8.81 -16.70
CA PRO A 211 -12.78 9.50 -17.38
C PRO A 211 -14.05 8.66 -17.51
N ARG A 212 -13.93 7.32 -17.50
CA ARG A 212 -15.06 6.36 -17.57
C ARG A 212 -15.54 5.89 -16.20
N ARG A 213 -14.76 6.13 -15.14
CA ARG A 213 -15.03 5.77 -13.74
C ARG A 213 -14.89 7.01 -12.85
N PRO A 214 -15.78 8.02 -12.99
CA PRO A 214 -15.73 9.24 -12.17
C PRO A 214 -15.88 8.98 -10.66
N ASP A 215 -16.42 7.81 -10.30
CA ASP A 215 -16.58 7.34 -8.93
C ASP A 215 -15.27 6.79 -8.31
N LEU A 216 -14.30 6.38 -9.14
CA LEU A 216 -13.01 5.84 -8.71
C LEU A 216 -12.08 6.97 -8.29
N LYS A 217 -11.59 6.93 -7.05
CA LYS A 217 -10.56 7.84 -6.53
C LYS A 217 -9.16 7.27 -6.75
N LEU A 218 -8.21 8.13 -7.10
CA LEU A 218 -6.80 7.76 -7.24
C LEU A 218 -5.93 8.63 -6.33
N ILE A 219 -5.13 7.99 -5.50
CA ILE A 219 -4.09 8.64 -4.70
C ILE A 219 -2.75 8.13 -5.23
N ILE A 220 -1.84 9.04 -5.56
CA ILE A 220 -0.49 8.71 -6.02
C ILE A 220 0.47 9.19 -4.95
N THR A 221 1.35 8.31 -4.48
CA THR A 221 2.38 8.69 -3.51
C THR A 221 3.76 8.66 -4.16
N SER A 222 4.63 9.57 -3.75
CA SER A 222 6.02 9.60 -4.17
C SER A 222 6.91 10.11 -3.04
N ALA A 223 8.11 9.54 -2.92
CA ALA A 223 9.14 10.03 -2.01
C ALA A 223 10.06 11.08 -2.63
N THR A 224 9.89 11.38 -3.93
CA THR A 224 10.84 12.21 -4.71
C THR A 224 10.21 13.48 -5.27
N ILE A 225 11.08 14.36 -5.77
CA ILE A 225 10.90 15.78 -6.12
C ILE A 225 10.06 16.06 -7.39
N ASP A 226 9.53 15.05 -8.10
CA ASP A 226 8.68 15.32 -9.28
C ASP A 226 7.17 15.00 -9.09
N PRO A 227 6.49 15.56 -8.06
CA PRO A 227 5.03 15.54 -7.98
C PRO A 227 4.38 16.19 -9.20
N ILE A 228 5.04 17.20 -9.76
CA ILE A 228 4.51 18.06 -10.82
C ILE A 228 4.22 17.24 -12.07
N ARG A 229 5.10 16.29 -12.42
CA ARG A 229 4.85 15.40 -13.56
C ARG A 229 3.63 14.51 -13.36
N PHE A 230 3.41 13.97 -12.16
CA PHE A 230 2.20 13.20 -11.86
C PHE A 230 0.96 14.09 -11.90
N SER A 231 1.02 15.26 -11.29
CA SER A 231 -0.06 16.25 -11.31
C SER A 231 -0.49 16.59 -12.74
N ARG A 232 0.45 17.00 -13.60
CA ARG A 232 0.19 17.32 -15.02
C ARG A 232 -0.35 16.11 -15.79
N HIS A 233 0.20 14.92 -15.55
CA HIS A 233 -0.29 13.71 -16.22
C HIS A 233 -1.75 13.40 -15.89
N PHE A 234 -2.23 13.77 -14.70
CA PHE A 234 -3.61 13.56 -14.26
C PHE A 234 -4.46 14.85 -14.25
N GLY A 235 -4.15 15.80 -15.13
CA GLY A 235 -4.97 17.00 -15.34
C GLY A 235 -4.83 18.03 -14.22
N ASP A 236 -3.58 18.33 -13.84
CA ASP A 236 -3.21 19.28 -12.78
C ASP A 236 -3.82 18.91 -11.42
N ALA A 237 -3.77 17.61 -11.10
CA ALA A 237 -4.24 17.09 -9.81
C ALA A 237 -3.52 17.80 -8.63
N PRO A 238 -4.22 18.10 -7.52
CA PRO A 238 -3.63 18.76 -6.37
C PRO A 238 -2.48 17.93 -5.80
N VAL A 239 -1.40 18.64 -5.44
CA VAL A 239 -0.22 18.08 -4.79
C VAL A 239 -0.22 18.53 -3.34
N ILE A 240 -0.11 17.57 -2.42
CA ILE A 240 0.08 17.82 -0.99
C ILE A 240 1.48 17.35 -0.62
N GLU A 241 2.29 18.25 -0.09
CA GLU A 241 3.64 17.95 0.37
C GLU A 241 3.65 17.72 1.89
N VAL A 242 4.13 16.55 2.29
CA VAL A 242 4.30 16.12 3.67
C VAL A 242 5.80 16.03 3.93
N SER A 243 6.39 17.12 4.38
CA SER A 243 7.80 17.16 4.76
C SER A 243 8.10 16.14 5.86
N GLY A 244 9.12 15.31 5.63
CA GLY A 244 9.60 14.35 6.62
C GLY A 244 10.29 15.03 7.79
N ARG A 245 10.63 14.24 8.81
CA ARG A 245 11.60 14.61 9.83
C ARG A 245 12.87 13.83 9.53
N THR A 246 13.80 14.44 8.81
CA THR A 246 15.15 13.89 8.67
C THR A 246 16.00 14.35 9.84
N PHE A 247 16.79 13.42 10.36
CA PHE A 247 17.87 13.75 11.28
C PHE A 247 19.18 13.83 10.48
N PRO A 248 20.09 14.73 10.83
CA PRO A 248 21.38 14.81 10.13
C PRO A 248 22.13 13.48 10.25
N VAL A 249 22.58 12.96 9.12
CA VAL A 249 23.41 11.74 9.05
C VAL A 249 24.85 12.14 8.76
N GLU A 250 25.77 11.71 9.61
CA GLU A 250 27.20 11.85 9.38
C GLU A 250 27.64 10.84 8.30
N VAL A 251 28.20 11.32 7.19
CA VAL A 251 28.68 10.45 6.10
C VAL A 251 30.19 10.29 6.22
N ARG A 252 30.65 9.05 6.34
CA ARG A 252 32.09 8.70 6.40
C ARG A 252 32.47 7.89 5.17
N TRP A 253 33.51 8.33 4.47
CA TRP A 253 34.11 7.59 3.36
C TRP A 253 35.36 6.86 3.87
N ARG A 254 35.43 5.56 3.59
CA ARG A 254 36.57 4.70 3.91
C ARG A 254 37.02 4.02 2.62
N PRO A 255 38.26 4.23 2.15
CA PRO A 255 38.79 3.42 1.06
C PRO A 255 38.91 1.98 1.56
N VAL A 256 38.61 1.01 0.71
CA VAL A 256 38.89 -0.40 1.02
C VAL A 256 40.40 -0.56 0.82
N GLU A 257 41.16 -0.72 1.90
CA GLU A 257 42.62 -0.74 1.83
C GLU A 257 43.12 -1.93 0.99
N GLY A 258 43.82 -1.62 -0.12
CA GLY A 258 44.55 -2.59 -0.95
C GLY A 258 44.33 -2.51 -2.47
N GLU A 259 43.84 -1.38 -3.00
CA GLU A 259 43.99 -1.09 -4.45
C GLU A 259 45.47 -0.98 -4.89
N GLU A 260 46.43 -0.97 -3.96
CA GLU A 260 47.88 -0.83 -4.25
C GLU A 260 48.76 -2.03 -3.80
N SER A 261 48.21 -3.13 -3.26
CA SER A 261 49.01 -4.28 -2.80
C SER A 261 48.53 -5.63 -3.34
N ASP A 262 49.35 -6.24 -4.21
CA ASP A 262 49.11 -7.49 -4.95
C ASP A 262 48.89 -8.79 -4.12
N GLU A 263 48.73 -8.73 -2.79
CA GLU A 263 48.77 -9.94 -1.94
C GLU A 263 47.52 -10.25 -1.10
N GLN A 264 46.46 -9.44 -1.13
CA GLN A 264 45.16 -9.79 -0.57
C GLN A 264 44.09 -8.93 -1.24
N ASP A 265 43.21 -9.52 -2.04
CA ASP A 265 42.02 -8.82 -2.54
C ASP A 265 41.30 -8.18 -1.34
N PRO A 266 41.19 -6.85 -1.26
CA PRO A 266 40.47 -6.19 -0.19
C PRO A 266 39.00 -6.53 -0.34
N THR A 267 38.53 -7.49 0.45
CA THR A 267 37.15 -7.94 0.31
C THR A 267 36.23 -6.88 0.90
N VAL A 268 35.14 -6.57 0.18
CA VAL A 268 34.01 -5.76 0.70
C VAL A 268 33.58 -6.22 2.09
N LEU A 269 33.69 -7.53 2.36
CA LEU A 269 33.48 -8.12 3.67
C LEU A 269 34.37 -7.52 4.76
N GLY A 270 35.68 -7.43 4.55
CA GLY A 270 36.61 -6.82 5.51
C GLY A 270 36.22 -5.39 5.87
N GLY A 271 35.96 -4.56 4.86
CA GLY A 271 35.52 -3.18 5.07
C GLY A 271 34.19 -3.06 5.84
N ILE A 272 33.25 -4.01 5.64
CA ILE A 272 32.02 -4.06 6.44
C ILE A 272 32.32 -4.39 7.89
N LEU A 273 33.19 -5.38 8.16
CA LEU A 273 33.56 -5.75 9.53
C LEU A 273 34.22 -4.58 10.27
N ASP A 274 35.16 -3.89 9.60
CA ASP A 274 35.85 -2.74 10.18
C ASP A 274 34.88 -1.57 10.45
N ALA A 275 33.92 -1.33 9.54
CA ALA A 275 32.90 -0.32 9.74
C ALA A 275 31.97 -0.63 10.93
N VAL A 276 31.59 -1.90 11.12
CA VAL A 276 30.80 -2.34 12.27
C VAL A 276 31.58 -2.15 13.57
N ASP A 277 32.85 -2.54 13.60
CA ASP A 277 33.72 -2.38 14.76
C ASP A 277 33.93 -0.89 15.10
N GLU A 278 34.08 -0.03 14.09
CA GLU A 278 34.15 1.44 14.24
C GLU A 278 32.86 2.01 14.87
N LEU A 279 31.68 1.62 14.37
CA LEU A 279 30.40 2.10 14.90
C LEU A 279 30.21 1.71 16.36
N VAL A 280 30.51 0.46 16.72
CA VAL A 280 30.42 -0.01 18.11
C VAL A 280 31.39 0.74 19.04
N ALA A 281 32.60 1.04 18.56
CA ALA A 281 33.57 1.81 19.31
C ALA A 281 33.10 3.26 19.54
N LEU A 282 32.51 3.89 18.52
CA LEU A 282 31.98 5.25 18.60
C LEU A 282 30.79 5.37 19.56
N ASP A 283 29.85 4.42 19.49
CA ASP A 283 28.71 4.40 20.42
C ASP A 283 29.22 4.30 21.87
N ARG A 284 30.23 3.46 22.12
CA ARG A 284 30.87 3.33 23.43
C ARG A 284 31.58 4.62 23.86
N GLU A 285 32.39 5.22 23.00
CA GLU A 285 33.12 6.47 23.28
C GLU A 285 32.16 7.61 23.61
N ARG A 286 31.05 7.71 22.86
CA ARG A 286 30.01 8.72 23.06
C ARG A 286 29.03 8.39 24.19
N SER A 287 29.20 7.26 24.87
CA SER A 287 28.26 6.75 25.89
C SER A 287 26.81 6.67 25.38
N LEU A 288 26.64 6.36 24.09
CA LEU A 288 25.34 6.11 23.47
C LEU A 288 24.91 4.67 23.73
N PRO A 289 23.59 4.40 23.84
CA PRO A 289 23.11 3.02 23.81
C PRO A 289 23.45 2.39 22.45
N PRO A 290 23.70 1.07 22.39
CA PRO A 290 23.93 0.37 21.13
C PRO A 290 22.78 0.65 20.14
N GLY A 291 23.12 1.18 18.96
CA GLY A 291 22.17 1.37 17.88
C GLY A 291 22.02 0.13 16.99
N ASP A 292 20.92 0.07 16.23
CA ASP A 292 20.77 -0.93 15.17
C ASP A 292 21.65 -0.59 13.95
N ILE A 293 22.20 -1.61 13.31
CA ILE A 293 23.06 -1.46 12.11
C ILE A 293 22.37 -2.09 10.91
N LEU A 294 22.18 -1.31 9.84
CA LEU A 294 21.66 -1.78 8.55
C LEU A 294 22.79 -1.87 7.52
N VAL A 295 23.08 -3.07 7.04
CA VAL A 295 24.10 -3.33 6.01
C VAL A 295 23.43 -3.65 4.67
N PHE A 296 23.78 -2.92 3.62
CA PHE A 296 23.30 -3.19 2.26
C PHE A 296 24.27 -4.09 1.50
N LEU A 297 23.77 -5.21 0.98
CA LEU A 297 24.55 -6.22 0.26
C LEU A 297 23.85 -6.60 -1.05
N SER A 298 24.64 -7.04 -2.03
CA SER A 298 24.18 -7.29 -3.41
C SER A 298 23.36 -8.56 -3.59
N GLY A 299 23.52 -9.54 -2.70
CA GLY A 299 22.96 -10.86 -2.90
C GLY A 299 22.95 -11.73 -1.65
N GLU A 300 22.21 -12.82 -1.72
CA GLU A 300 22.03 -13.74 -0.61
C GLU A 300 23.33 -14.40 -0.14
N ARG A 301 24.23 -14.73 -1.08
CA ARG A 301 25.52 -15.33 -0.72
C ARG A 301 26.34 -14.36 0.12
N GLU A 302 26.44 -13.12 -0.34
CA GLU A 302 27.17 -12.06 0.36
C GLU A 302 26.54 -11.76 1.73
N ILE A 303 25.20 -11.77 1.81
CA ILE A 303 24.45 -11.64 3.08
C ILE A 303 24.80 -12.76 4.05
N ALA A 304 24.79 -14.02 3.59
CA ALA A 304 25.07 -15.18 4.43
C ALA A 304 26.52 -15.18 4.92
N GLU A 305 27.48 -14.91 4.03
CA GLU A 305 28.91 -14.83 4.35
C GLU A 305 29.19 -13.71 5.37
N THR A 306 28.59 -12.53 5.17
CA THR A 306 28.74 -11.39 6.10
C THR A 306 28.12 -11.69 7.46
N ALA A 307 26.92 -12.28 7.48
CA ALA A 307 26.26 -12.66 8.73
C ALA A 307 27.08 -13.69 9.52
N GLU A 308 27.68 -14.69 8.86
CA GLU A 308 28.55 -15.66 9.51
C GLU A 308 29.80 -14.99 10.11
N ALA A 309 30.46 -14.12 9.34
CA ALA A 309 31.64 -13.40 9.80
C ALA A 309 31.37 -12.48 11.02
N LEU A 310 30.15 -11.94 11.13
CA LEU A 310 29.73 -11.09 12.25
C LEU A 310 29.36 -11.86 13.53
N ARG A 311 28.90 -13.13 13.44
CA ARG A 311 28.40 -13.90 14.61
C ARG A 311 29.39 -13.99 15.77
N GLY A 312 30.69 -13.94 15.50
CA GLY A 312 31.75 -14.00 16.51
C GLY A 312 32.29 -12.65 16.98
N ARG A 313 31.86 -11.53 16.37
CA ARG A 313 32.40 -10.18 16.64
C ARG A 313 31.47 -9.29 17.45
N LEU A 314 30.17 -9.55 17.41
CA LEU A 314 29.17 -8.69 18.02
C LEU A 314 29.05 -8.91 19.54
N ALA A 315 28.57 -7.88 20.24
CA ALA A 315 28.34 -7.93 21.67
C ALA A 315 27.29 -9.00 22.04
N PRO A 316 27.38 -9.63 23.22
CA PRO A 316 26.35 -10.54 23.70
C PRO A 316 24.96 -9.89 23.70
N GLY A 317 23.97 -10.59 23.15
CA GLY A 317 22.60 -10.07 23.01
C GLY A 317 22.33 -9.32 21.70
N THR A 318 23.31 -9.16 20.81
CA THR A 318 23.07 -8.62 19.47
C THR A 318 22.40 -9.67 18.58
N GLU A 319 21.26 -9.33 17.98
CA GLU A 319 20.60 -10.20 17.01
C GLU A 319 21.10 -9.92 15.59
N LEU A 320 21.53 -10.98 14.89
CA LEU A 320 21.86 -10.92 13.47
C LEU A 320 20.66 -11.42 12.64
N LEU A 321 20.11 -10.53 11.83
CA LEU A 321 18.90 -10.79 11.05
C LEU A 321 19.16 -10.60 9.55
N PRO A 322 19.60 -11.66 8.83
CA PRO A 322 19.68 -11.64 7.38
C PRO A 322 18.33 -11.32 6.75
N LEU A 323 18.32 -10.53 5.66
CA LEU A 323 17.09 -10.20 4.94
C LEU A 323 17.28 -10.32 3.43
N PHE A 324 16.65 -11.34 2.82
CA PHE A 324 16.64 -11.53 1.36
C PHE A 324 15.36 -12.25 0.89
N ALA A 325 15.09 -12.18 -0.40
CA ALA A 325 13.79 -12.54 -0.98
C ALA A 325 13.35 -14.00 -0.82
N ARG A 326 14.29 -14.95 -0.61
CA ARG A 326 13.99 -16.39 -0.49
C ARG A 326 13.69 -16.86 0.94
N LEU A 327 13.93 -16.01 1.95
CA LEU A 327 13.59 -16.32 3.33
C LEU A 327 12.08 -16.62 3.48
N SER A 328 11.74 -17.44 4.47
CA SER A 328 10.35 -17.65 4.84
C SER A 328 9.72 -16.35 5.33
N ASN A 329 8.40 -16.29 5.26
CA ASN A 329 7.64 -15.14 5.76
C ASN A 329 7.92 -14.86 7.25
N GLU A 330 8.06 -15.90 8.06
CA GLU A 330 8.34 -15.78 9.50
C GLU A 330 9.73 -15.19 9.74
N GLU A 331 10.75 -15.62 8.99
CA GLU A 331 12.10 -15.06 9.08
C GLU A 331 12.16 -13.60 8.62
N GLN A 332 11.45 -13.24 7.55
CA GLN A 332 11.38 -11.86 7.08
C GLN A 332 10.63 -10.95 8.07
N ASP A 333 9.74 -11.49 8.90
CA ASP A 333 9.03 -10.69 9.90
C ASP A 333 9.91 -10.37 11.11
N ARG A 334 10.95 -11.17 11.39
CA ARG A 334 11.83 -10.96 12.55
C ARG A 334 12.60 -9.65 12.52
N VAL A 335 12.72 -8.99 11.37
CA VAL A 335 13.40 -7.69 11.22
C VAL A 335 12.53 -6.49 11.66
N PHE A 336 11.26 -6.72 11.98
CA PHE A 336 10.27 -5.70 12.36
C PHE A 336 9.74 -5.93 13.78
#